data_AF-A0A5E4BPF7-F1
#
_entry.id   AF-A0A5E4BPF7-F1
#
_cell.length_a   1.000
_cell.length_b   1.000
_cell.length_c   1.000
_cell.angle_alpha   90.00
_cell.angle_beta   90.00
_cell.angle_gamma   90.00
#
_symmetry.space_group_name_H-M   'P 1'
#
loop_
_entity.id
_entity.type
_entity.pdbx_description
1 polymer ?
#
loop_
_entity_poly.entity_id
_entity_poly.type
_entity_poly.pdbx_seq_one_letter_code
_entity_poly.pdbx_strand_id
1 'polypeptide(L)' 'SQGQFPLTQNVTVIEGGTAILTCRVDQNDNTSLQWSNPAQQTLYFDDKK' A
#
# COMPACT_ATOMS: atom_id res chain seq x y z
N SER A 1 -19.63 -0.88 10.51
CA SER A 1 -18.63 0.11 10.11
C SER A 1 -18.07 -0.32 8.78
N GLN A 2 -18.09 0.53 7.75
CA GLN A 2 -17.36 0.20 6.52
C GLN A 2 -15.86 0.31 6.87
N GLY A 3 -15.09 -0.74 6.59
CA GLY A 3 -13.66 -0.77 6.88
C GLY A 3 -12.94 0.38 6.17
N GLN A 4 -11.92 0.95 6.80
CA GLN A 4 -11.06 1.93 6.17
C GLN A 4 -10.17 1.20 5.15
N PHE A 5 -10.37 1.45 3.86
CA PHE A 5 -9.56 0.84 2.80
C PHE A 5 -8.53 1.84 2.27
N PRO A 6 -7.31 1.38 1.92
CA PRO A 6 -6.32 2.24 1.27
C PRO A 6 -6.79 2.67 -0.12
N LEU A 7 -6.56 3.94 -0.45
CA LEU A 7 -6.72 4.46 -1.81
C LEU A 7 -5.46 4.15 -2.60
N THR A 8 -5.64 3.47 -3.74
CA THR A 8 -4.55 3.04 -4.64
C THR A 8 -4.84 3.46 -6.08
N GLN A 9 -3.79 3.50 -6.91
CA GLN A 9 -3.90 3.84 -8.32
C GLN A 9 -3.01 2.92 -9.18
N ASN A 10 -3.48 2.61 -10.38
CA ASN A 10 -2.67 1.92 -11.39
C ASN A 10 -1.59 2.86 -11.92
N VAL A 11 -0.36 2.34 -12.00
CA VAL A 11 0.80 3.03 -12.56
C VAL A 11 1.36 2.18 -13.69
N THR A 12 1.69 2.81 -14.81
CA THR A 12 2.38 2.16 -15.93
C THR A 12 3.83 2.64 -15.95
N VAL A 13 4.76 1.72 -16.16
CA VAL A 13 6.19 2.01 -16.26
C VAL A 13 6.77 1.23 -17.44
N ILE A 14 7.78 1.80 -18.08
CA ILE A 14 8.54 1.11 -19.12
C ILE A 14 9.51 0.10 -18.48
N GLU A 15 9.86 -0.95 -19.23
CA GLU A 15 10.85 -1.92 -18.79
C GLU A 15 12.19 -1.23 -18.44
N GLY A 16 12.79 -1.62 -17.32
CA GLY A 16 14.01 -1.00 -16.78
C GLY A 16 13.80 0.36 -16.09
N GLY A 17 12.59 0.93 -16.12
CA GLY A 17 12.23 2.16 -15.41
C GLY A 17 11.93 1.93 -13.92
N THR A 18 11.59 3.01 -13.21
CA THR A 18 11.17 2.98 -11.80
C THR A 18 9.72 3.44 -11.66
N ALA A 19 8.90 2.66 -10.94
CA ALA A 19 7.54 3.03 -10.59
C ALA A 19 7.47 3.51 -9.13
N ILE A 20 6.72 4.59 -8.89
CA ILE A 20 6.41 5.06 -7.54
C ILE A 20 4.94 4.68 -7.25
N LEU A 21 4.73 3.80 -6.29
CA LEU A 21 3.40 3.41 -5.83
C LEU A 21 3.06 4.19 -4.55
N THR A 22 1.95 4.89 -4.56
CA THR A 22 1.46 5.66 -3.40
C THR A 22 0.20 5.02 -2.85
N CYS A 23 0.19 4.79 -1.55
CA CYS A 23 -0.99 4.42 -0.79
C CYS A 23 -1.36 5.60 0.11
N ARG A 24 -2.62 6.01 0.09
CA ARG A 24 -3.17 7.02 0.99
C ARG A 24 -4.28 6.41 1.82
N VAL A 25 -4.27 6.70 3.12
CA VAL A 25 -5.36 6.39 4.04
C VAL A 25 -5.91 7.70 4.59
N ASP A 26 -7.19 7.99 4.36
CA ASP A 26 -7.78 9.29 4.71
C ASP A 26 -7.94 9.49 6.22
N GLN A 27 -8.26 8.43 6.97
CA GLN A 27 -8.28 8.44 8.42
C GLN A 27 -7.56 7.19 8.91
N ASN A 28 -6.33 7.36 9.40
CA ASN A 28 -5.59 6.27 10.04
C ASN A 28 -6.04 6.17 11.51
N ASP A 29 -6.70 5.07 11.85
CA ASP A 29 -7.19 4.73 13.19
C ASP A 29 -6.12 4.04 14.06
N ASN A 30 -4.84 4.30 13.77
CA ASN A 30 -3.66 3.63 14.32
C ASN A 30 -3.52 2.15 13.94
N THR A 31 -4.20 1.70 12.89
CA THR A 31 -3.95 0.37 12.34
C THR A 31 -2.64 0.32 11.56
N SER A 32 -1.96 -0.84 11.62
CA SER A 32 -0.75 -1.11 10.86
C SER A 32 -1.04 -1.12 9.35
N LEU A 33 -0.12 -0.60 8.56
CA LEU A 33 -0.17 -0.66 7.10
C LEU A 33 0.72 -1.78 6.59
N GLN A 34 0.21 -2.57 5.66
CA GLN A 34 0.96 -3.65 5.01
C GLN A 34 0.94 -3.47 3.48
N TRP A 35 2.11 -3.58 2.86
CA TRP A 35 2.25 -3.76 1.42
C TRP A 35 2.60 -5.20 1.11
N SER A 36 1.87 -5.81 0.20
CA SER A 36 2.19 -7.10 -0.39
C SER A 36 2.34 -7.01 -1.91
N ASN A 37 3.19 -7.88 -2.46
CA ASN A 37 3.27 -8.08 -3.92
C ASN A 37 2.17 -9.07 -4.39
N PRO A 38 1.95 -9.23 -5.71
CA PRO A 38 0.96 -10.18 -6.24
C PRO A 38 1.19 -11.64 -5.83
N ALA A 39 2.43 -12.01 -5.46
CA ALA A 39 2.75 -13.33 -4.91
C ALA A 39 2.41 -13.46 -3.41
N GLN A 40 1.71 -12.49 -2.84
CA GLN A 40 1.26 -12.43 -1.44
C GLN A 40 2.41 -12.36 -0.41
N GLN A 41 3.58 -11.88 -0.81
CA GLN A 41 4.70 -11.65 0.10
C GLN A 41 4.63 -10.24 0.69
N THR A 42 4.84 -10.09 2.00
CA THR A 42 4.93 -8.78 2.67
C THR A 42 6.23 -8.08 2.29
N LEU A 43 6.12 -6.96 1.59
CA LEU A 43 7.26 -6.10 1.22
C LEU A 43 7.53 -5.02 2.27
N TYR A 44 6.48 -4.54 2.93
CA TYR A 44 6.57 -3.54 3.99
C TYR A 44 5.43 -3.76 4.99
N PHE A 45 5.75 -3.57 6.27
CA PHE A 45 4.79 -3.57 7.36
C PHE A 45 5.17 -2.45 8.32
N ASP A 46 4.22 -1.55 8.59
CA ASP A 46 4.40 -0.50 9.59
C ASP A 46 4.02 -1.06 10.98
N ASP A 47 5.04 -1.41 11.76
CA ASP A 47 4.88 -1.91 13.12
C ASP A 47 4.55 -0.75 14.08
N LYS A 48 3.30 -0.28 13.99
CA LYS A 48 2.73 0.65 14.96
C LYS A 48 2.23 -0.14 16.17
N LYS A 49 2.85 0.12 17.33
CA LYS A 49 2.45 -0.38 18.64
C LYS A 49 1.17 0.28 19.16
#